data_AF-A0A7S1LHL1-F1
#
_entry.id   AF-A0A7S1LHL1-F1
#
_cell.length_a   1.000
_cell.length_b   1.000
_cell.length_c   1.000
_cell.angle_alpha   90.00
_cell.angle_beta   90.00
_cell.angle_gamma   90.00
#
_symmetry.space_group_name_H-M   'P 1'
#
loop_
_entity.id
_entity.type
_entity.pdbx_description
1 polymer ?
#
loop_
_entity_poly.entity_id
_entity_poly.type
_entity_poly.pdbx_seq_one_letter_code
_entity_poly.pdbx_strand_id
1 'polypeptide(L)'
;EKLINRLLFFILSIQLVLCVIGTLGLYFSESDAWFLGPSDSRDRSQEAGLGFLTFIILFNNLIPISLYVSIEFVKVFQGLLLEQDLAMYYEPKDMRASAKTTDLNEELGQIEYVFSDKTGTLTRNVMTFMKFSLPDGAVYGEGTTEIGRAAAHRMGRKVEDNRPPEVIESDNPFWDERINDDRWLGAPYADDIRRLFTLLAVCHTVVVDNGKYEAESPDEEALVKAARHFGFHFVNRQMGS
;
A
#
# COMPACT_ATOMS: atom_id res chain seq x y z
N GLU A 1 -3.80 -16.29 -14.35
CA GLU A 1 -3.20 -17.25 -15.35
C GLU A 1 -3.56 -18.75 -15.22
N LYS A 2 -3.38 -19.42 -14.07
CA LYS A 2 -3.62 -20.89 -13.94
C LYS A 2 -5.05 -21.34 -14.33
N LEU A 3 -6.05 -20.50 -14.05
CA LEU A 3 -7.44 -20.74 -14.45
C LEU A 3 -7.60 -20.70 -15.97
N ILE A 4 -6.99 -19.72 -16.63
CA ILE A 4 -7.02 -19.56 -18.10
C ILE A 4 -6.41 -20.80 -18.76
N ASN A 5 -5.26 -21.27 -18.27
CA ASN A 5 -4.63 -22.49 -18.80
C ASN A 5 -5.55 -23.71 -18.66
N ARG A 6 -6.25 -23.85 -17.53
CA ARG A 6 -7.22 -24.93 -17.33
C ARG A 6 -8.40 -24.83 -18.30
N LEU A 7 -8.92 -23.63 -18.54
CA LEU A 7 -9.99 -23.38 -19.50
C LEU A 7 -9.53 -23.66 -20.93
N LEU A 8 -8.30 -23.31 -21.29
CA LEU A 8 -7.72 -23.62 -22.60
C LEU A 8 -7.63 -25.13 -22.84
N PHE A 9 -7.14 -25.91 -21.86
CA PHE A 9 -7.14 -27.36 -21.96
C PHE A 9 -8.55 -27.95 -22.08
N PHE A 10 -9.52 -27.37 -21.37
CA PHE A 10 -10.92 -27.77 -21.46
C PHE A 10 -11.50 -27.50 -22.85
N ILE A 11 -11.28 -26.31 -23.41
CA ILE A 11 -11.73 -25.94 -24.77
C ILE A 11 -11.05 -26.84 -25.82
N LEU A 12 -9.74 -27.08 -25.70
CA LEU A 12 -9.01 -27.99 -26.59
C LEU A 12 -9.60 -29.41 -26.56
N SER A 13 -9.96 -29.90 -25.36
CA SER A 13 -10.57 -31.22 -25.19
C SER A 13 -11.93 -31.29 -25.91
N ILE A 14 -12.76 -30.26 -25.77
CA ILE A 14 -14.04 -30.14 -26.50
C ILE A 14 -13.80 -30.08 -28.01
N GLN A 15 -12.82 -29.32 -28.48
CA GLN A 15 -12.47 -29.21 -29.90
C GLN A 15 -12.10 -30.58 -30.49
N LEU A 16 -11.27 -31.37 -29.80
CA LEU A 16 -10.90 -32.71 -30.25
C LEU A 16 -12.12 -33.63 -30.34
N VAL A 17 -13.02 -33.58 -29.35
CA VAL A 17 -14.27 -34.35 -29.35
C VAL A 17 -15.15 -33.96 -30.54
N LEU A 18 -15.32 -32.67 -30.81
CA LEU A 18 -16.08 -32.18 -31.97
C LEU A 18 -15.46 -32.61 -33.31
N CYS A 19 -14.12 -32.62 -33.41
CA CYS A 19 -13.43 -33.11 -34.62
C CYS A 19 -13.67 -34.60 -34.85
N VAL A 20 -13.66 -35.42 -33.78
CA VAL A 20 -13.98 -36.85 -33.86
C VAL A 20 -15.45 -37.05 -34.27
N ILE A 21 -16.39 -36.34 -33.64
CA ILE A 21 -17.82 -36.43 -33.99
C ILE A 21 -18.06 -35.99 -35.43
N GLY A 22 -17.44 -34.90 -35.89
CA GLY A 22 -17.55 -34.44 -37.27
C GLY A 22 -17.00 -35.47 -38.27
N THR A 23 -15.86 -36.08 -37.95
CA THR A 23 -15.25 -37.13 -38.78
C THR A 23 -16.13 -38.38 -38.85
N LEU A 24 -16.68 -38.81 -37.71
CA LEU A 24 -17.65 -39.92 -37.66
C LEU A 24 -18.93 -39.59 -38.44
N GLY A 25 -19.41 -38.34 -38.33
CA GLY A 25 -20.54 -37.85 -39.11
C GLY A 25 -20.31 -37.99 -40.61
N LEU A 26 -19.14 -37.57 -41.10
CA LEU A 26 -18.77 -37.76 -42.51
C LEU A 26 -18.59 -39.25 -42.87
N TYR A 27 -18.02 -40.04 -41.98
CA TYR A 27 -17.80 -41.48 -42.19
C TYR A 27 -19.11 -42.27 -42.33
N PHE A 28 -20.13 -41.91 -41.55
CA PHE A 28 -21.45 -42.53 -41.61
C PHE A 28 -22.41 -41.85 -42.59
N SER A 29 -22.04 -40.70 -43.17
CA SER A 29 -22.91 -39.98 -44.10
C SER A 29 -22.87 -40.65 -45.48
N GLU A 30 -23.80 -41.57 -45.73
CA GLU A 30 -24.06 -42.05 -47.08
C GLU A 30 -24.72 -40.95 -47.91
N SER A 31 -23.99 -40.41 -48.88
CA SER A 31 -24.45 -39.34 -49.76
C SER A 31 -24.81 -39.93 -51.12
N ASP A 32 -26.08 -40.29 -51.32
CA ASP A 32 -26.62 -40.77 -52.61
C ASP A 32 -26.90 -39.61 -53.60
N ALA A 33 -26.20 -38.49 -53.43
CA ALA A 33 -26.45 -37.25 -54.13
C ALA A 33 -25.60 -37.16 -55.41
N TRP A 34 -26.25 -37.32 -56.57
CA TRP A 34 -25.65 -37.34 -57.91
C TRP A 34 -24.76 -36.14 -58.29
N PHE A 35 -24.84 -35.03 -57.53
CA PHE A 35 -24.11 -33.78 -57.78
C PHE A 35 -22.85 -33.61 -56.92
N LEU A 36 -22.65 -34.42 -55.88
CA LEU A 36 -21.40 -34.47 -55.12
C LEU A 36 -20.46 -35.37 -55.94
N GLY A 37 -19.33 -34.81 -56.39
CA GLY A 37 -18.45 -35.42 -57.40
C GLY A 37 -18.03 -36.87 -57.12
N PRO A 38 -17.46 -37.57 -58.13
CA PRO A 38 -17.12 -38.99 -58.01
C PRO A 38 -16.26 -39.23 -56.76
N SER A 39 -16.61 -40.25 -55.98
CA SER A 39 -15.85 -40.67 -54.82
C SER A 39 -14.43 -41.01 -55.27
N ASP A 40 -13.48 -40.18 -54.87
CA ASP A 40 -12.06 -40.39 -55.10
C ASP A 40 -11.70 -41.78 -54.54
N SER A 41 -10.93 -42.58 -55.26
CA SER A 41 -10.56 -43.94 -54.84
C SER A 41 -9.50 -43.91 -53.74
N ARG A 42 -9.74 -43.15 -52.67
CA ARG A 42 -8.89 -43.10 -51.48
C ARG A 42 -9.31 -44.18 -50.49
N ASP A 43 -8.33 -44.71 -49.77
CA ASP A 43 -8.62 -45.59 -48.65
C ASP A 43 -9.46 -44.83 -47.62
N ARG A 44 -10.53 -45.47 -47.11
CA ARG A 44 -11.43 -44.87 -46.10
C ARG A 44 -10.69 -44.35 -44.86
N SER A 45 -9.54 -44.93 -44.52
CA SER A 45 -8.69 -44.46 -43.42
C SER A 45 -8.01 -43.12 -43.72
N GLN A 46 -7.60 -42.90 -44.98
CA GLN A 46 -7.02 -41.63 -45.43
C GLN A 46 -8.08 -40.52 -45.47
N GLU A 47 -9.30 -40.85 -45.88
CA GLU A 47 -10.44 -39.90 -45.87
C GLU A 47 -10.82 -39.49 -44.45
N ALA A 48 -10.87 -40.43 -43.50
CA ALA A 48 -11.11 -40.11 -42.09
C ALA A 48 -9.99 -39.22 -41.49
N GLY A 49 -8.72 -39.49 -41.84
CA GLY A 49 -7.59 -38.65 -41.42
C GLY A 49 -7.67 -37.22 -41.98
N LEU A 50 -7.99 -37.09 -43.27
CA LEU A 50 -8.18 -35.78 -43.92
C LEU A 50 -9.41 -35.04 -43.38
N GLY A 51 -10.51 -35.75 -43.12
CA GLY A 51 -11.70 -35.20 -42.48
C GLY A 51 -11.40 -34.64 -41.09
N PHE A 52 -10.67 -35.40 -40.27
CA PHE A 52 -10.24 -34.96 -38.94
C PHE A 52 -9.37 -33.69 -38.99
N LEU A 53 -8.38 -33.64 -39.88
CA LEU A 53 -7.53 -32.47 -40.06
C LEU A 53 -8.33 -31.25 -40.58
N THR A 54 -9.30 -31.49 -41.47
CA THR A 54 -10.19 -30.43 -41.98
C THR A 54 -11.02 -29.83 -40.87
N PHE A 55 -11.60 -30.66 -39.97
CA PHE A 55 -12.34 -30.17 -38.81
C PHE A 55 -11.45 -29.44 -37.79
N ILE A 56 -10.20 -29.87 -37.59
CA ILE A 56 -9.25 -29.12 -36.74
C ILE A 56 -9.05 -27.70 -37.27
N ILE A 57 -8.85 -27.54 -38.58
CA ILE A 57 -8.66 -26.24 -39.22
C ILE A 57 -9.97 -25.42 -39.14
N LEU A 58 -11.11 -26.05 -39.42
CA LEU A 58 -12.43 -25.40 -39.34
C LEU A 58 -12.70 -24.83 -37.94
N PHE A 59 -12.30 -25.56 -36.90
CA PHE A 59 -12.49 -25.21 -35.50
C PHE A 59 -11.31 -24.46 -34.88
N ASN A 60 -10.30 -24.05 -35.64
CA ASN A 60 -9.11 -23.35 -35.11
C ASN A 60 -9.46 -22.06 -34.35
N ASN A 61 -10.56 -21.40 -34.72
CA ASN A 61 -11.05 -20.18 -34.06
C ASN A 61 -11.63 -20.39 -32.65
N LEU A 62 -11.84 -21.63 -32.19
CA LEU A 62 -12.31 -21.91 -30.80
C LEU A 62 -11.27 -21.54 -29.74
N ILE A 63 -9.98 -21.58 -30.09
CA ILE A 63 -8.89 -21.10 -29.24
C ILE A 63 -8.40 -19.78 -29.84
N PRO A 64 -8.98 -18.64 -29.43
CA PRO A 64 -8.56 -17.34 -29.95
C PRO A 64 -7.12 -17.04 -29.52
N ILE A 65 -6.19 -17.06 -30.49
CA ILE A 65 -4.78 -16.67 -30.28
C ILE A 65 -4.70 -15.23 -29.73
N SER A 66 -5.65 -14.38 -30.12
CA SER A 66 -5.76 -13.00 -29.66
C SER A 66 -6.09 -12.85 -28.16
N LEU A 67 -6.65 -13.86 -27.49
CA LEU A 67 -7.02 -13.75 -26.07
C LEU A 67 -5.80 -13.48 -25.18
N TYR A 68 -4.70 -14.20 -25.41
CA TYR A 68 -3.50 -14.04 -24.59
C TYR A 68 -2.88 -12.66 -24.79
N VAL A 69 -2.73 -12.24 -26.05
CA VAL A 69 -2.19 -10.92 -26.39
C VAL A 69 -3.08 -9.80 -25.83
N SER A 70 -4.40 -9.92 -25.95
CA SER A 70 -5.34 -8.94 -25.40
C SER A 70 -5.24 -8.80 -23.88
N ILE A 71 -5.07 -9.91 -23.14
CA ILE A 71 -4.89 -9.86 -21.68
C ILE A 71 -3.60 -9.13 -21.31
N GLU A 72 -2.50 -9.43 -22.00
CA GLU A 72 -1.23 -8.73 -21.79
C GLU A 72 -1.35 -7.21 -22.04
N PHE A 73 -2.04 -6.81 -23.12
CA PHE A 73 -2.32 -5.39 -23.38
C PHE A 73 -3.16 -4.75 -22.28
N VAL A 74 -4.18 -5.45 -21.77
CA VAL A 74 -5.02 -4.95 -20.68
C VAL A 74 -4.20 -4.78 -19.39
N LYS A 75 -3.35 -5.75 -19.03
CA LYS A 75 -2.46 -5.65 -17.86
C LYS A 75 -1.54 -4.43 -17.95
N VAL A 76 -0.93 -4.20 -19.11
CA VAL A 76 -0.08 -3.02 -19.36
C VAL A 76 -0.87 -1.73 -19.22
N PHE A 77 -2.05 -1.66 -19.82
CA PHE A 77 -2.89 -0.47 -19.73
C PHE A 77 -3.34 -0.19 -18.29
N GLN A 78 -3.71 -1.22 -17.53
CA GLN A 78 -4.02 -1.09 -16.11
C GLN A 78 -2.82 -0.57 -15.30
N GLY A 79 -1.61 -1.04 -15.61
CA GLY A 79 -0.38 -0.52 -15.00
C GLY A 79 -0.20 0.97 -15.23
N LEU A 80 -0.39 1.43 -16.47
CA LEU A 80 -0.32 2.86 -16.82
C LEU A 80 -1.36 3.70 -16.08
N LEU A 81 -2.59 3.19 -15.92
CA LEU A 81 -3.62 3.88 -15.15
C LEU A 81 -3.26 4.01 -13.67
N LEU A 82 -2.67 2.97 -13.06
CA LEU A 82 -2.21 3.02 -11.67
C LEU A 82 -1.11 4.09 -11.48
N GLU A 83 -0.17 4.22 -12.43
CA GLU A 83 0.91 5.21 -12.33
C GLU A 83 0.44 6.65 -12.57
N GLN A 84 -0.70 6.83 -13.24
CA GLN A 84 -1.30 8.13 -13.52
C GLN A 84 -2.24 8.62 -12.40
N ASP A 85 -2.52 7.79 -11.39
CA ASP A 85 -3.43 8.15 -10.31
C ASP A 85 -2.81 9.17 -9.35
N LEU A 86 -3.40 10.37 -9.33
CA LEU A 86 -3.00 11.45 -8.42
C LEU A 86 -3.34 11.16 -6.95
N ALA A 87 -4.30 10.27 -6.68
CA ALA A 87 -4.62 9.89 -5.30
C ALA A 87 -3.50 9.07 -4.64
N MET A 88 -2.65 8.42 -5.45
CA MET A 88 -1.49 7.65 -4.98
C MET A 88 -0.16 8.42 -5.17
N TYR A 89 -0.22 9.74 -5.39
CA TYR A 89 0.95 10.60 -5.51
C TYR A 89 1.34 11.17 -4.14
N TYR A 90 2.62 11.03 -3.79
CA TYR A 90 3.19 11.53 -2.55
C TYR A 90 3.99 12.82 -2.81
N GLU A 91 3.33 13.95 -2.59
CA GLU A 91 3.84 15.31 -2.83
C GLU A 91 5.16 15.63 -2.12
N PRO A 92 5.39 15.29 -0.82
CA PRO A 92 6.60 15.72 -0.12
C PRO A 92 7.92 15.18 -0.70
N LYS A 93 7.88 14.11 -1.49
CA LYS A 93 9.06 13.55 -2.16
C LYS A 93 8.93 13.52 -3.69
N ASP A 94 7.88 14.13 -4.25
CA ASP A 94 7.57 14.04 -5.69
C ASP A 94 7.59 12.59 -6.21
N MET A 95 6.93 11.69 -5.47
CA MET A 95 6.92 10.26 -5.80
C MET A 95 5.53 9.79 -6.20
N ARG A 96 5.42 9.23 -7.40
CA ARG A 96 4.21 8.54 -7.88
C ARG A 96 4.26 7.06 -7.55
N ALA A 97 3.08 6.42 -7.48
CA ALA A 97 3.01 4.96 -7.51
C ALA A 97 3.62 4.44 -8.82
N SER A 98 4.40 3.36 -8.73
CA SER A 98 5.01 2.72 -9.90
C SER A 98 4.77 1.22 -9.90
N ALA A 99 4.22 0.73 -11.00
CA ALA A 99 3.88 -0.66 -11.21
C ALA A 99 5.04 -1.37 -11.91
N LYS A 100 6.00 -1.89 -11.13
CA LYS A 100 7.20 -2.56 -11.68
C LYS A 100 6.90 -3.87 -12.41
N THR A 101 5.80 -4.54 -12.04
CA THR A 101 5.38 -5.82 -12.61
C THR A 101 3.89 -5.79 -12.89
N THR A 102 3.51 -5.74 -14.17
CA THR A 102 2.11 -5.62 -14.61
C THR A 102 1.30 -6.92 -14.48
N ASP A 103 1.98 -8.07 -14.38
CA ASP A 103 1.33 -9.38 -14.21
C ASP A 103 0.57 -9.51 -12.90
N LEU A 104 0.96 -8.73 -11.89
CA LEU A 104 0.40 -8.80 -10.54
C LEU A 104 -0.77 -7.83 -10.33
N ASN A 105 -1.13 -7.03 -11.33
CA ASN A 105 -2.19 -6.03 -11.22
C ASN A 105 -3.53 -6.66 -10.81
N GLU A 106 -3.83 -7.86 -11.34
CA GLU A 106 -5.04 -8.62 -11.00
C GLU A 106 -4.96 -9.29 -9.62
N GLU A 107 -3.75 -9.65 -9.16
CA GLU A 107 -3.53 -10.28 -7.86
C GLU A 107 -3.75 -9.29 -6.70
N LEU A 108 -3.54 -7.99 -6.93
CA LEU A 108 -3.83 -6.94 -5.95
C LEU A 108 -5.30 -6.95 -5.49
N GLY A 109 -6.24 -7.37 -6.34
CA GLY A 109 -7.65 -7.51 -6.00
C GLY A 109 -7.99 -8.77 -5.20
N GLN A 110 -7.04 -9.67 -5.01
CA GLN A 110 -7.23 -10.99 -4.37
C GLN A 110 -6.43 -11.12 -3.06
N ILE A 111 -5.82 -10.04 -2.58
CA ILE A 111 -5.03 -10.07 -1.35
C ILE A 111 -5.94 -10.25 -0.13
N GLU A 112 -5.62 -11.23 0.72
CA GLU A 112 -6.32 -11.46 2.00
C GLU A 112 -5.44 -11.07 3.19
N TYR A 113 -4.13 -11.28 3.08
CA TYR A 113 -3.16 -11.01 4.14
C TYR A 113 -2.19 -9.92 3.71
N VAL A 114 -2.07 -8.88 4.54
CA VAL A 114 -1.07 -7.83 4.39
C VAL A 114 -0.05 -7.98 5.52
N PHE A 115 1.17 -8.35 5.17
CA PHE A 115 2.30 -8.33 6.09
C PHE A 115 2.95 -6.96 6.01
N SER A 116 2.98 -6.24 7.13
CA SER A 116 3.54 -4.89 7.20
C SER A 116 4.69 -4.86 8.18
N ASP A 117 5.76 -4.17 7.81
CA ASP A 117 6.86 -3.88 8.72
C ASP A 117 6.47 -2.70 9.64
N LYS A 118 6.95 -2.71 10.88
CA LYS A 118 6.65 -1.64 11.82
C LYS A 118 7.40 -0.36 11.42
N THR A 119 8.72 -0.46 11.28
CA THR A 119 9.58 0.71 11.14
C THR A 119 9.72 1.08 9.67
N GLY A 120 9.47 2.35 9.33
CA GLY A 120 9.55 2.82 7.94
C GLY A 120 8.32 2.55 7.08
N THR A 121 7.39 1.70 7.53
CA THR A 121 6.06 1.52 6.90
C THR A 121 4.94 2.04 7.78
N LEU A 122 4.72 1.46 8.97
CA LEU A 122 3.66 1.92 9.88
C LEU A 122 4.04 3.20 10.63
N THR A 123 5.31 3.35 11.01
CA THR A 123 5.79 4.50 11.78
C THR A 123 6.87 5.26 11.02
N ARG A 124 6.73 6.58 10.94
CA ARG A 124 7.84 7.48 10.59
C ARG A 124 8.87 7.46 11.72
N ASN A 125 10.15 7.51 11.39
CA ASN A 125 11.23 7.63 12.38
C ASN A 125 11.36 9.07 12.89
N VAL A 126 10.28 9.59 13.47
CA VAL A 126 10.18 10.93 14.04
C VAL A 126 9.45 10.77 15.36
N MET A 127 10.12 11.10 16.47
CA MET A 127 9.54 11.08 17.81
C MET A 127 9.21 12.51 18.22
N THR A 128 8.00 12.72 18.69
CA THR A 128 7.49 14.03 19.10
C THR A 128 7.00 13.98 20.54
N PHE A 129 7.38 14.96 21.35
CA PHE A 129 6.88 15.10 22.70
C PHE A 129 5.41 15.56 22.67
N MET A 130 4.51 14.80 23.29
CA MET A 130 3.06 15.06 23.18
C MET A 130 2.42 15.47 24.50
N LYS A 131 2.73 14.75 25.59
CA LYS A 131 2.07 14.94 26.89
C LYS A 131 3.01 14.61 28.04
N PHE A 132 2.77 15.21 29.19
CA PHE A 132 3.39 14.83 30.45
C PHE A 132 2.42 15.02 31.61
N SER A 133 2.75 14.49 32.78
CA SER A 133 1.98 14.67 34.00
C SER A 133 2.86 15.20 35.12
N LEU A 134 2.29 16.03 35.99
CA LEU A 134 2.95 16.51 37.20
C LEU A 134 2.44 15.72 38.44
N PRO A 135 3.08 15.88 39.62
CA PRO A 135 2.68 15.19 40.85
C PRO A 135 1.26 15.51 41.35
N ASP A 136 0.65 16.59 40.85
CA ASP A 136 -0.74 16.96 41.08
C ASP A 136 -1.75 15.99 40.44
N GLY A 137 -1.28 15.09 39.57
CA GLY A 137 -2.11 14.17 38.79
C GLY A 137 -2.73 14.80 37.55
N ALA A 138 -2.43 16.06 37.25
CA ALA A 138 -2.88 16.71 36.03
C ALA A 138 -2.00 16.28 34.85
N VAL A 139 -2.65 15.98 33.72
CA VAL A 139 -1.99 15.71 32.44
C VAL A 139 -1.96 17.01 31.64
N TYR A 140 -0.77 17.37 31.17
CA TYR A 140 -0.49 18.51 30.32
C TYR A 140 -0.23 18.02 28.90
N GLY A 141 -0.76 18.74 27.92
CA GLY A 141 -0.69 18.41 26.50
C GLY A 141 -2.08 18.10 25.92
N GLU A 142 -2.49 18.97 25.00
CA GLU A 142 -3.69 18.87 24.19
C GLU A 142 -3.43 18.05 22.91
N GLY A 143 -4.53 17.76 22.22
CA GLY A 143 -4.49 16.88 21.06
C GLY A 143 -4.65 15.40 21.42
N THR A 144 -5.03 14.63 20.42
CA THR A 144 -5.22 13.19 20.52
C THR A 144 -4.69 12.55 19.26
N THR A 145 -4.30 11.28 19.36
CA THR A 145 -3.84 10.53 18.18
C THR A 145 -5.00 10.29 17.22
N GLU A 146 -4.70 10.08 15.94
CA GLU A 146 -5.73 9.69 14.96
C GLU A 146 -6.49 8.43 15.39
N ILE A 147 -5.80 7.50 16.05
CA ILE A 147 -6.38 6.31 16.66
C ILE A 147 -7.40 6.70 17.74
N GLY A 148 -7.04 7.62 18.64
CA GLY A 148 -7.93 8.13 19.67
C GLY A 148 -9.17 8.83 19.10
N ARG A 149 -8.99 9.63 18.03
CA ARG A 149 -10.11 10.27 17.31
C ARG A 149 -11.03 9.24 16.66
N ALA A 150 -10.47 8.26 15.95
CA ALA A 150 -11.23 7.19 15.31
C ALA A 150 -11.99 6.34 16.33
N ALA A 151 -11.38 6.04 17.48
CA ALA A 151 -12.02 5.31 18.58
C ALA A 151 -13.19 6.11 19.18
N ALA A 152 -13.00 7.41 19.44
CA ALA A 152 -14.06 8.28 19.94
C ALA A 152 -15.21 8.42 18.93
N HIS A 153 -14.88 8.55 17.64
CA HIS A 153 -15.87 8.61 16.57
C HIS A 153 -16.72 7.34 16.50
N ARG A 154 -16.12 6.15 16.69
CA ARG A 154 -16.87 4.88 16.81
C ARG A 154 -17.81 4.84 18.01
N MET A 155 -17.51 5.60 19.05
CA MET A 155 -18.36 5.78 20.24
C MET A 155 -19.34 6.95 20.10
N GLY A 156 -19.48 7.56 18.91
CA GLY A 156 -20.36 8.70 18.66
C GLY A 156 -19.90 10.01 19.28
N ARG A 157 -18.64 10.09 19.75
CA ARG A 157 -18.05 11.29 20.33
C ARG A 157 -17.14 11.97 19.30
N LYS A 158 -17.38 13.24 19.03
CA LYS A 158 -16.46 14.07 18.24
C LYS A 158 -15.40 14.63 19.17
N VAL A 159 -14.13 14.31 18.93
CA VAL A 159 -12.99 14.90 19.63
C VAL A 159 -12.39 15.94 18.70
N GLU A 160 -12.62 17.21 19.02
CA GLU A 160 -11.99 18.32 18.30
C GLU A 160 -10.59 18.55 18.85
N ASP A 161 -9.69 18.96 17.96
CA ASP A 161 -8.31 19.30 18.31
C ASP A 161 -8.26 20.82 18.50
N ASN A 162 -8.08 21.25 19.75
CA ASN A 162 -8.11 22.68 20.11
C ASN A 162 -6.76 23.39 19.86
N ARG A 163 -5.76 22.65 19.38
CA ARG A 163 -4.42 23.18 19.13
C ARG A 163 -4.42 24.14 17.92
N PRO A 164 -3.62 25.21 17.94
CA PRO A 164 -3.44 26.07 16.77
C PRO A 164 -2.91 25.27 15.56
N PRO A 165 -3.38 25.54 14.32
CA PRO A 165 -2.93 24.84 13.11
C PRO A 165 -1.41 24.86 12.92
N GLU A 166 -0.77 25.97 13.26
CA GLU A 166 0.69 26.17 13.17
C GLU A 166 1.45 25.17 14.06
N VAL A 167 0.90 24.80 15.22
CA VAL A 167 1.53 23.86 16.14
C VAL A 167 1.35 22.42 15.66
N ILE A 168 0.21 22.10 15.05
CA ILE A 168 -0.10 20.77 14.51
C ILE A 168 0.89 20.39 13.40
N GLU A 169 1.27 21.35 12.55
CA GLU A 169 2.20 21.13 11.43
C GLU A 169 3.67 21.29 11.81
N SER A 170 3.96 21.72 13.05
CA SER A 170 5.33 21.96 13.52
C SER A 170 6.07 20.68 13.93
N ASP A 171 7.40 20.77 14.00
CA ASP A 171 8.27 19.69 14.50
C ASP A 171 8.07 19.39 16.01
N ASN A 172 7.40 20.27 16.76
CA ASN A 172 7.07 20.06 18.16
C ASN A 172 5.58 20.36 18.42
N PRO A 173 4.70 19.37 18.21
CA PRO A 173 3.25 19.55 18.28
C PRO A 173 2.70 19.61 19.72
N PHE A 174 3.56 19.75 20.73
CA PHE A 174 3.14 19.96 22.10
C PHE A 174 2.43 21.30 22.23
N TRP A 175 1.21 21.27 22.73
CA TRP A 175 0.45 22.47 23.05
C TRP A 175 -0.39 22.24 24.29
N ASP A 176 -0.45 23.21 25.19
CA ASP A 176 -1.42 23.22 26.27
C ASP A 176 -1.67 24.67 26.67
N GLU A 177 -2.94 25.08 26.67
CA GLU A 177 -3.32 26.46 26.97
C GLU A 177 -2.81 26.91 28.35
N ARG A 178 -2.63 26.01 29.32
CA ARG A 178 -2.24 26.40 30.69
C ARG A 178 -0.76 26.76 30.83
N ILE A 179 0.10 26.29 29.94
CA ILE A 179 1.57 26.36 30.13
C ILE A 179 2.34 26.97 28.96
N ASN A 180 1.79 26.95 27.74
CA ASN A 180 2.45 27.56 26.59
C ASN A 180 2.47 29.10 26.67
N ASP A 181 3.31 29.73 25.84
CA ASP A 181 3.52 31.19 25.80
C ASP A 181 3.94 31.80 27.15
N ASP A 182 4.90 31.14 27.82
CA ASP A 182 5.43 31.54 29.13
C ASP A 182 4.39 31.60 30.28
N ARG A 183 3.15 31.12 30.04
CA ARG A 183 2.09 31.08 31.06
C ARG A 183 2.45 30.15 32.22
N TRP A 184 3.34 29.18 32.00
CA TRP A 184 3.86 28.31 33.04
C TRP A 184 4.56 29.05 34.18
N LEU A 185 5.10 30.26 33.95
CA LEU A 185 5.73 31.09 35.00
C LEU A 185 4.75 31.54 36.09
N GLY A 186 3.48 31.71 35.73
CA GLY A 186 2.40 32.10 36.64
C GLY A 186 1.56 30.94 37.15
N ALA A 187 1.88 29.71 36.73
CA ALA A 187 1.11 28.54 37.10
C ALA A 187 1.35 28.14 38.57
N PRO A 188 0.35 27.57 39.29
CA PRO A 188 0.52 27.10 40.67
C PRO A 188 1.67 26.09 40.85
N TYR A 189 2.04 25.37 39.78
CA TYR A 189 3.07 24.34 39.75
C TYR A 189 4.32 24.76 38.95
N ALA A 190 4.59 26.06 38.83
CA ALA A 190 5.72 26.60 38.07
C ALA A 190 7.07 25.96 38.47
N ASP A 191 7.28 25.71 39.77
CA ASP A 191 8.51 25.07 40.27
C ASP A 191 8.68 23.62 39.80
N ASP A 192 7.60 22.85 39.74
CA ASP A 192 7.64 21.47 39.28
C ASP A 192 7.82 21.40 37.76
N ILE A 193 7.16 22.30 37.01
CA ILE A 193 7.38 22.47 35.57
C ILE A 193 8.85 22.83 35.30
N ARG A 194 9.39 23.79 36.05
CA ARG A 194 10.80 24.20 35.94
C ARG A 194 11.74 23.03 36.21
N ARG A 195 11.51 22.27 37.28
CA ARG A 195 12.31 21.07 37.60
C ARG A 195 12.23 20.02 36.50
N LEU A 196 11.03 19.76 35.98
CA LEU A 196 10.83 18.79 34.91
C LEU A 196 11.63 19.17 33.65
N PHE A 197 11.45 20.39 33.13
CA PHE A 197 12.15 20.79 31.91
C PHE A 197 13.66 21.00 32.14
N THR A 198 14.08 21.37 33.35
CA THR A 198 15.51 21.35 33.72
C THR A 198 16.05 19.92 33.69
N LEU A 199 15.31 18.94 34.23
CA LEU A 199 15.70 17.53 34.18
C LEU A 199 15.82 17.05 32.73
N LEU A 200 14.85 17.37 31.87
CA LEU A 200 14.86 17.01 30.45
C LEU A 200 16.03 17.67 29.69
N ALA A 201 16.45 18.87 30.08
CA ALA A 201 17.57 19.60 29.48
C ALA A 201 18.95 19.23 30.04
N VAL A 202 19.03 18.37 31.06
CA VAL A 202 20.30 17.99 31.72
C VAL A 202 20.53 16.47 31.70
N CYS A 203 19.49 15.68 31.91
CA CYS A 203 19.53 14.22 32.01
C CYS A 203 19.40 13.57 30.63
N HIS A 204 20.38 13.78 29.76
CA HIS A 204 20.42 13.20 28.42
C HIS A 204 21.87 13.09 27.91
N THR A 205 22.05 12.45 26.75
CA THR A 205 23.35 12.33 26.08
C THR A 205 23.47 13.12 24.77
N VAL A 206 22.39 13.82 24.38
CA VAL A 206 22.32 14.68 23.18
C VAL A 206 23.52 15.64 23.07
N VAL A 207 24.05 15.73 21.84
CA VAL A 207 25.12 16.64 21.44
C VAL A 207 24.52 17.76 20.58
N VAL A 208 25.10 18.96 20.64
CA VAL A 208 24.70 20.08 19.79
C VAL A 208 25.72 20.21 18.66
N ASP A 209 25.31 19.94 17.43
CA ASP A 209 26.11 20.22 16.23
C ASP A 209 25.44 21.32 15.39
N ASN A 210 26.16 22.40 15.10
CA ASN A 210 25.68 23.53 14.31
C ASN A 210 24.28 24.06 14.71
N GLY A 211 23.96 24.03 16.01
CA GLY A 211 22.68 24.49 16.57
C GLY A 211 21.53 23.48 16.46
N LYS A 212 21.78 22.28 15.94
CA LYS A 212 20.86 21.14 15.92
C LYS A 212 21.19 20.16 17.05
N TYR A 213 20.15 19.55 17.60
CA TYR A 213 20.29 18.50 18.60
C TYR A 213 20.43 17.15 17.88
N GLU A 214 21.51 16.44 18.17
CA GLU A 214 21.77 15.10 17.66
C GLU A 214 21.92 14.14 18.83
N ALA A 215 21.23 13.01 18.75
CA ALA A 215 21.19 12.00 19.80
C ALA A 215 21.27 10.60 19.20
N GLU A 216 21.79 9.65 19.97
CA GLU A 216 21.76 8.23 19.59
C GLU A 216 20.33 7.66 19.60
N SER A 217 19.47 8.22 20.46
CA SER A 217 18.05 7.89 20.55
C SER A 217 17.18 9.09 20.14
N PRO A 218 16.23 8.93 19.19
CA PRO A 218 15.32 10.00 18.80
C PRO A 218 14.37 10.43 19.93
N ASP A 219 14.17 9.59 20.94
CA ASP A 219 13.38 9.93 22.12
C ASP A 219 14.07 11.00 22.97
N GLU A 220 15.39 10.88 23.18
CA GLU A 220 16.16 11.90 23.92
C GLU A 220 16.15 13.22 23.15
N GLU A 221 16.31 13.16 21.83
CA GLU A 221 16.25 14.34 20.98
C GLU A 221 14.90 15.06 21.11
N ALA A 222 13.79 14.32 21.11
CA ALA A 222 12.44 14.87 21.27
C ALA A 222 12.24 15.53 22.64
N LEU A 223 12.77 14.92 23.71
CA LEU A 223 12.70 15.47 25.07
C LEU A 223 13.49 16.78 25.21
N VAL A 224 14.70 16.84 24.67
CA VAL A 224 15.53 18.07 24.70
C VAL A 224 14.93 19.16 23.82
N LYS A 225 14.37 18.83 22.66
CA LYS A 225 13.61 19.77 21.83
C LYS A 225 12.41 20.34 22.57
N ALA A 226 11.68 19.51 23.33
CA ALA A 226 10.57 19.98 24.17
C ALA A 226 11.07 20.94 25.26
N ALA A 227 12.16 20.61 25.96
CA ALA A 227 12.74 21.50 26.96
C ALA A 227 13.15 22.86 26.35
N ARG A 228 13.77 22.86 25.17
CA ARG A 228 14.09 24.08 24.41
C ARG A 228 12.86 24.92 24.09
N HIS A 229 11.73 24.30 23.76
CA HIS A 229 10.48 25.02 23.45
C HIS A 229 9.96 25.82 24.67
N PHE A 230 10.15 25.30 25.89
CA PHE A 230 9.80 25.98 27.13
C PHE A 230 10.90 26.92 27.68
N GLY A 231 11.91 27.25 26.86
CA GLY A 231 12.99 28.17 27.23
C GLY A 231 14.17 27.53 27.99
N PHE A 232 14.19 26.20 28.14
CA PHE A 232 15.30 25.47 28.78
C PHE A 232 16.28 24.99 27.71
N HIS A 233 17.22 25.86 27.34
CA HIS A 233 18.19 25.60 26.28
C HIS A 233 19.40 24.80 26.77
N PHE A 234 19.62 23.62 26.19
CA PHE A 234 20.91 22.94 26.23
C PHE A 234 21.82 23.51 25.14
N VAL A 235 23.03 23.98 25.51
CA VAL A 235 23.95 24.68 24.61
C VAL A 235 25.19 23.86 24.25
N ASN A 236 25.92 23.37 25.26
CA ASN A 236 27.14 22.60 25.05
C ASN A 236 27.47 21.75 26.29
N ARG A 237 28.17 20.64 26.09
CA ARG A 237 28.82 19.84 27.14
C ARG A 237 30.31 20.19 27.17
N GLN A 238 30.73 20.98 28.16
CA GLN A 238 32.15 21.18 28.40
C GLN A 238 32.74 19.90 29.00
N MET A 239 33.74 19.32 28.34
CA MET A 239 34.60 18.31 28.97
C MET A 239 35.36 19.02 30.08
N GLY A 240 35.18 18.58 31.33
CA GLY A 240 35.95 19.09 32.46
C GLY A 240 37.44 18.92 32.16
N SER A 241 38.17 20.04 32.14
CA SER A 241 39.63 20.07 32.07
C SER A 241 40.27 19.44 33.30
#